data_AF-A0A1F8LNU1-F1
#
_entry.id   AF-A0A1F8LNU1-F1
#
_cell.length_a   1.000
_cell.length_b   1.000
_cell.length_c   1.000
_cell.angle_alpha   90.00
_cell.angle_beta   90.00
_cell.angle_gamma   90.00
#
_symmetry.space_group_name_H-M   'P 1'
#
loop_
_entity.id
_entity.type
_entity.pdbx_description
1 polymer ?
#
loop_
_entity_poly.entity_id
_entity_poly.type
_entity_poly.pdbx_seq_one_letter_code
_entity_poly.pdbx_strand_id
1 'polypeptide(L)' 'MPSKMALIDYNKCRPGDCEDGICQAVKACEKKLLAQEASYEPPMPDPSLCKGCADCVRACPYGAIEIIRN' A
#
# COMPACT_ATOMS: atom_id res chain seq x y z
N MET A 1 1.67 20.16 9.31
CA MET A 1 2.85 19.35 8.95
C MET A 1 2.51 18.63 7.66
N PRO A 2 3.23 18.81 6.54
CA PRO A 2 2.88 18.17 5.28
C PRO A 2 3.05 16.66 5.44
N SER A 3 1.93 15.95 5.60
CA SER A 3 1.86 14.52 5.86
C SER A 3 2.04 13.80 4.53
N LYS A 4 3.25 13.26 4.32
CA LYS A 4 3.48 12.31 3.25
C LYS A 4 2.66 11.05 3.51
N MET A 5 1.99 10.52 2.51
CA MET A 5 1.26 9.27 2.62
C MET A 5 1.40 8.41 1.37
N ALA A 6 1.11 7.11 1.53
CA ALA A 6 0.98 6.21 0.41
C ALA A 6 -0.36 6.45 -0.30
N LEU A 7 -0.33 6.51 -1.62
CA LEU A 7 -1.49 6.53 -2.51
C LEU A 7 -1.46 5.24 -3.33
N ILE A 8 -2.61 4.56 -3.46
CA ILE A 8 -2.75 3.36 -4.28
C ILE A 8 -3.44 3.76 -5.59
N ASP A 9 -2.82 3.40 -6.71
CA ASP A 9 -3.42 3.47 -8.04
C ASP A 9 -4.21 2.18 -8.30
N TYR A 10 -5.54 2.26 -8.17
CA TYR A 10 -6.43 1.12 -8.38
C TYR A 10 -6.44 0.61 -9.83
N ASN A 11 -5.94 1.38 -10.81
CA ASN A 11 -5.83 0.90 -12.19
C ASN A 11 -4.63 -0.04 -12.38
N LYS A 12 -3.60 0.10 -11.53
CA LYS A 12 -2.41 -0.75 -11.52
C LYS A 12 -2.49 -1.85 -10.46
N CYS A 13 -3.24 -1.62 -9.38
CA CYS A 13 -3.42 -2.61 -8.33
C CYS A 13 -4.20 -3.80 -8.86
N ARG A 14 -3.55 -4.97 -8.91
CA ARG A 14 -4.17 -6.24 -9.31
C ARG A 14 -4.01 -7.26 -8.19
N PRO A 15 -4.94 -7.27 -7.20
CA PRO A 15 -4.88 -8.22 -6.09
C PRO A 15 -4.87 -9.68 -6.55
N GLY A 16 -5.57 -10.01 -7.64
CA GLY A 16 -5.60 -11.37 -8.21
C GLY A 16 -4.26 -11.89 -8.72
N ASP A 17 -3.31 -11.01 -9.02
CA ASP A 17 -1.96 -11.40 -9.45
C ASP A 17 -0.98 -11.49 -8.26
N CYS A 18 -1.44 -11.22 -7.03
CA CYS A 18 -0.67 -11.47 -5.81
C CYS A 18 -0.91 -12.91 -5.32
N GLU A 19 0.10 -13.52 -4.70
CA GLU A 19 0.00 -14.87 -4.12
C GLU A 19 -1.16 -14.95 -3.12
N ASP A 20 -2.13 -15.85 -3.37
CA ASP A 20 -3.40 -16.02 -2.63
C ASP A 20 -4.23 -14.72 -2.46
N GLY A 21 -4.04 -13.75 -3.35
CA GLY A 21 -4.68 -12.44 -3.23
C GLY A 21 -4.12 -11.58 -2.11
N ILE A 22 -2.99 -11.96 -1.49
CA ILE A 22 -2.43 -11.28 -0.31
C ILE A 22 -1.43 -10.21 -0.76
N CYS A 23 -1.67 -8.97 -0.34
CA CYS A 23 -0.83 -7.85 -0.73
C CYS A 23 0.57 -7.90 -0.07
N GLN A 24 1.63 -8.02 -0.87
CA GLN A 24 3.01 -7.96 -0.40
C GLN A 24 3.37 -6.63 0.26
N ALA A 25 2.77 -5.53 -0.21
CA ALA A 25 2.99 -4.21 0.36
C ALA A 25 2.46 -4.07 1.79
N VAL A 26 1.37 -4.77 2.12
CA VAL A 26 0.85 -4.85 3.49
C VAL A 26 1.84 -5.59 4.38
N LYS A 27 2.39 -6.73 3.93
CA LYS A 27 3.43 -7.48 4.66
C LYS A 27 4.67 -6.64 4.92
N ALA A 28 5.04 -5.74 4.00
CA ALA A 28 6.18 -4.83 4.13
C ALA A 28 5.93 -3.65 5.08
N CYS A 29 4.68 -3.35 5.44
CA CYS A 29 4.37 -2.26 6.36
C CYS A 29 4.51 -2.73 7.82
N GLU A 30 5.73 -2.67 8.37
CA GLU A 30 6.00 -3.04 9.77
C GLU A 30 5.14 -2.25 10.78
N LYS A 31 4.76 -1.02 10.41
CA LYS A 31 3.93 -0.13 11.23
C LYS A 31 2.43 -0.47 11.19
N LYS A 32 2.01 -1.40 10.33
CA LYS A 32 0.61 -1.81 10.13
C LYS A 32 -0.31 -0.63 9.79
N LEU A 33 0.23 0.35 9.07
CA LEU A 33 -0.50 1.54 8.59
C LEU A 33 -0.99 1.37 7.15
N LEU A 34 -0.76 0.21 6.54
CA LEU A 34 -1.31 -0.20 5.27
C LEU A 34 -1.96 -1.55 5.52
N ALA A 35 -3.28 -1.61 5.42
CA ALA A 35 -4.07 -2.79 5.75
C ALA A 35 -4.84 -3.28 4.52
N GLN A 36 -5.04 -4.58 4.42
CA GLN A 36 -5.92 -5.21 3.44
C GLN A 36 -6.99 -5.95 4.24
N GLU A 37 -8.27 -5.60 4.02
CA GLU A 37 -9.38 -6.13 4.81
C GLU A 37 -9.66 -7.60 4.50
N ALA A 38 -9.54 -8.01 3.24
CA ALA A 38 -9.62 -9.41 2.82
C ALA A 38 -8.67 -9.73 1.66
N SER A 39 -8.38 -11.03 1.45
CA SER A 39 -7.70 -11.50 0.25
C SER A 39 -8.41 -11.01 -1.01
N TYR A 40 -7.64 -10.69 -2.04
CA TYR A 40 -8.11 -10.16 -3.32
C TYR A 40 -8.71 -8.74 -3.26
N GLU A 41 -8.71 -8.07 -2.11
CA GLU A 41 -9.06 -6.65 -2.01
C GLU A 41 -7.83 -5.74 -2.08
N PRO A 42 -7.96 -4.51 -2.61
CA PRO A 42 -6.88 -3.52 -2.55
C PRO A 42 -6.55 -3.13 -1.10
N PRO A 43 -5.28 -2.82 -0.78
CA PRO A 43 -4.92 -2.34 0.54
C PRO A 43 -5.25 -0.84 0.70
N MET A 44 -5.56 -0.41 1.91
CA MET A 44 -5.85 0.97 2.30
C MET A 44 -4.83 1.47 3.34
N PRO A 45 -4.20 2.64 3.14
CA PRO A 45 -3.29 3.23 4.09
C PRO A 45 -4.05 4.10 5.09
N ASP A 46 -3.57 4.18 6.33
CA ASP A 46 -4.02 5.18 7.30
C ASP A 46 -3.41 6.55 6.92
N PRO A 47 -4.20 7.50 6.39
CA PRO A 47 -3.67 8.77 5.89
C PRO A 47 -3.19 9.69 7.02
N SER A 48 -3.66 9.48 8.26
CA SER A 48 -3.31 10.32 9.42
C SER A 48 -1.98 9.88 10.04
N LEU A 49 -1.71 8.58 10.02
CA LEU A 49 -0.53 8.00 10.66
C LEU A 49 0.61 7.70 9.69
N CYS A 50 0.32 7.43 8.41
CA CYS A 50 1.34 7.10 7.42
C CYS A 50 2.43 8.18 7.37
N LYS A 51 3.69 7.74 7.32
CA LYS A 51 4.87 8.62 7.30
C LYS A 51 5.58 8.66 5.95
N GLY A 52 5.08 7.92 4.96
CA GLY A 52 5.68 7.84 3.63
C GLY A 52 7.09 7.26 3.60
N CYS A 53 7.35 6.17 4.34
CA CYS A 53 8.66 5.49 4.36
C CYS A 53 8.98 4.71 3.07
N ALA A 54 7.98 4.51 2.20
CA ALA A 54 8.09 3.86 0.89
C ALA A 54 8.40 2.35 0.90
N ASP A 55 8.30 1.66 2.05
CA ASP A 55 8.44 0.19 2.10
C ASP A 55 7.40 -0.52 1.23
N CYS A 56 6.15 -0.06 1.32
CA CYS A 56 5.05 -0.55 0.48
C CYS A 56 5.30 -0.34 -1.02
N VAL A 57 5.94 0.76 -1.41
CA VAL A 57 6.29 1.06 -2.80
C VAL A 57 7.29 0.05 -3.33
N ARG A 58 8.36 -0.22 -2.55
CA ARG A 58 9.40 -1.20 -2.92
C ARG A 58 8.87 -2.63 -2.99
N ALA A 59 7.90 -2.96 -2.14
CA ALA A 59 7.33 -4.30 -2.04
C ALA A 59 6.23 -4.58 -3.08
N CYS A 60 5.65 -3.56 -3.72
CA CYS A 60 4.61 -3.77 -4.73
C CYS A 60 5.23 -4.06 -6.11
N PRO A 61 5.11 -5.29 -6.65
CA PRO A 61 5.72 -5.64 -7.93
C PRO A 61 5.06 -4.94 -9.13
N TYR A 62 3.83 -4.44 -8.95
CA TYR A 62 3.05 -3.77 -9.99
C TYR A 62 3.28 -2.26 -10.05
N GLY A 63 4.10 -1.70 -9.15
CA GLY A 63 4.30 -0.24 -9.08
C GLY A 63 2.99 0.53 -8.87
N ALA A 64 2.04 -0.08 -8.14
CA ALA A 64 0.70 0.47 -7.91
C ALA A 64 0.63 1.44 -6.72
N ILE A 65 1.75 1.69 -6.03
CA ILE A 65 1.80 2.50 -4.82
C ILE A 65 2.82 3.63 -5.01
N GLU A 66 2.43 4.84 -4.65
CA GLU A 66 3.28 6.04 -4.72
C GLU A 66 3.25 6.79 -3.39
N ILE A 67 4.32 7.53 -3.05
CA ILE A 67 4.32 8.44 -1.90
C ILE A 67 4.02 9.85 -2.37
N ILE A 68 2.89 10.40 -1.93
CA ILE A 68 2.48 11.76 -2.23
C ILE A 68 2.70 12.68 -1.02
N ARG A 69 2.80 13.98 -1.27
CA ARG A 69 2.79 15.04 -0.24
C ARG A 69 1.45 15.77 -0.34
N ASN A 70 0.76 15.91 0.79
CA ASN A 70 -0.36 16.83 0.93
C ASN A 70 0.07 18.15 1.59
#